data_AF-A0A420AY59-F1
#
_entry.id   AF-A0A420AY59-F1
#
_cell.length_a   1.000
_cell.length_b   1.000
_cell.length_c   1.000
_cell.angle_alpha   90.00
_cell.angle_beta   90.00
_cell.angle_gamma   90.00
#
_symmetry.space_group_name_H-M   'P 1'
#
loop_
_entity.id
_entity.type
_entity.pdbx_description
1 polymer ?
#
loop_
_entity_poly.entity_id
_entity_poly.type
_entity_poly.pdbx_seq_one_letter_code
_entity_poly.pdbx_strand_id
1 'polypeptide(L)'
;MNRRTAIKQFFIIAGGLTILSSCLNDGGASIVLNKLKLSAEDEQFLADLVDVLIPKTDTPGGKDLNLHLFVIKMVDDCESPENQEKFVSGFNKLRKQLNLANGKETENKLANLSDKTDEKTFFEIFKSRAIQGYMNSEYVMKNKVIYKLIPGPYNGAVKING
;
A
#
# COMPACT_ATOMS: atom_id res chain seq x y z
N MET A 1 8.33 50.02 28.34
CA MET A 1 7.74 48.96 27.50
C MET A 1 7.84 49.38 26.03
N ASN A 2 8.74 48.79 25.24
CA ASN A 2 8.99 49.21 23.85
C ASN A 2 7.98 48.57 22.89
N ARG A 3 7.05 49.36 22.35
CA ARG A 3 5.98 48.91 21.42
C ARG A 3 6.52 48.12 20.22
N ARG A 4 7.70 48.49 19.72
CA ARG A 4 8.36 47.79 18.60
C ARG A 4 8.83 46.38 18.96
N THR A 5 9.22 46.15 20.22
CA THR A 5 9.63 44.83 20.72
C THR A 5 8.43 43.91 20.87
N ALA A 6 7.32 44.44 21.39
CA ALA A 6 6.07 43.68 21.53
C ALA A 6 5.50 43.24 20.17
N ILE A 7 5.51 44.10 19.16
CA ILE A 7 5.04 43.76 17.81
C ILE A 7 5.91 42.67 17.16
N LYS A 8 7.25 42.75 17.32
CA LYS A 8 8.17 41.73 16.81
C LYS A 8 7.94 40.37 17.48
N GLN A 9 7.78 40.35 18.81
CA GLN A 9 7.50 39.11 19.53
C GLN A 9 6.13 38.52 19.17
N PHE A 10 5.12 39.37 18.94
CA PHE A 10 3.80 38.92 18.50
C PHE A 10 3.85 38.27 17.10
N PHE A 11 4.63 38.84 16.17
CA PHE A 11 4.86 38.24 14.85
C PHE A 11 5.58 36.88 14.94
N ILE A 12 6.56 36.74 15.84
CA ILE A 12 7.28 35.47 16.05
C ILE A 12 6.36 34.41 16.66
N ILE A 13 5.52 34.77 17.63
CA ILE A 13 4.58 33.82 18.24
C ILE A 13 3.49 33.41 17.25
N ALA A 14 2.87 34.37 16.55
CA ALA A 14 1.83 34.09 15.57
C ALA A 14 2.37 33.30 14.36
N GLY A 15 3.58 33.63 13.89
CA GLY A 15 4.25 32.88 12.81
C GLY A 15 4.81 31.53 13.24
N GLY A 16 5.18 31.36 14.52
CA GLY A 16 5.65 30.08 15.05
C GLY A 16 4.53 29.04 15.21
N LEU A 17 3.30 29.49 15.50
CA LEU A 17 2.15 28.60 15.66
C LEU A 17 1.68 27.98 14.33
N THR A 18 1.89 28.63 13.18
CA THR A 18 1.45 28.08 11.88
C THR A 18 2.33 26.95 11.37
N ILE A 19 3.61 26.89 11.76
CA ILE A 19 4.55 25.85 11.36
C ILE A 19 4.26 24.54 12.12
N LEU A 20 3.75 24.63 13.35
CA LEU A 20 3.48 23.46 14.20
C LEU A 20 2.27 22.63 13.73
N SER A 21 1.33 23.21 12.97
CA SER A 21 0.19 22.46 12.44
C SER A 21 0.58 21.34 11.46
N SER A 22 1.77 21.38 10.85
CA SER A 22 2.24 20.28 9.98
C SER A 22 2.72 19.05 10.75
N CYS A 23 3.10 19.17 12.03
CA CYS A 23 3.50 18.04 12.86
C CYS A 23 2.34 17.47 13.69
N LEU A 24 1.21 18.15 13.72
CA LEU A 24 -0.01 17.73 14.43
C LEU A 24 -0.94 16.88 13.55
N ASN A 25 -0.50 16.47 12.37
CA ASN A 25 -1.26 15.52 11.56
C ASN A 25 -1.08 14.11 12.15
N ASP A 26 -1.95 13.80 13.11
CA ASP A 26 -2.05 12.52 13.80
C ASP A 26 -2.08 11.34 12.81
N GLY A 27 -1.02 10.53 12.83
CA GLY A 27 -1.06 9.07 12.59
C GLY A 27 -1.74 8.56 11.32
N GLY A 28 -1.79 9.33 10.23
CA GLY A 28 -2.34 8.88 8.95
C GLY A 28 -1.36 8.03 8.14
N ALA A 29 -1.83 7.48 7.02
CA ALA A 29 -0.99 6.79 6.03
C ALA A 29 0.25 7.62 5.61
N SER A 30 1.37 6.95 5.33
CA SER A 30 2.65 7.56 4.94
C SER A 30 2.62 8.20 3.54
N ILE A 31 1.54 7.97 2.79
CA ILE A 31 1.32 8.49 1.43
C ILE A 31 0.07 9.36 1.38
N VAL A 32 0.03 10.28 0.43
CA VAL A 32 -1.14 11.15 0.22
C VAL A 32 -2.28 10.36 -0.40
N LEU A 33 -3.39 10.27 0.34
CA LEU A 33 -4.65 9.67 -0.06
C LEU A 33 -5.73 10.75 -0.11
N ASN A 34 -6.57 10.71 -1.15
CA ASN A 34 -7.60 11.72 -1.40
C ASN A 34 -8.98 11.28 -0.91
N LYS A 35 -9.29 9.98 -1.01
CA LYS A 35 -10.62 9.41 -0.76
C LYS A 35 -10.61 8.45 0.44
N LEU A 36 -9.56 7.64 0.56
CA LEU A 36 -9.39 6.71 1.68
C LEU A 36 -8.78 7.41 2.90
N LYS A 37 -9.21 6.97 4.09
CA LYS A 37 -8.64 7.37 5.37
C LYS A 37 -8.16 6.12 6.09
N LEU A 38 -6.86 6.06 6.34
CA LEU A 38 -6.19 4.95 7.03
C LEU A 38 -5.29 5.51 8.12
N SER A 39 -5.23 4.80 9.25
CA SER A 39 -4.23 5.09 10.28
C SER A 39 -2.88 4.45 9.97
N ALA A 40 -1.85 4.82 10.73
CA ALA A 40 -0.53 4.21 10.67
C ALA A 40 -0.58 2.72 11.03
N GLU A 41 -1.45 2.33 11.97
CA GLU A 41 -1.66 0.92 12.32
C GLU A 41 -2.32 0.14 11.18
N ASP A 42 -3.26 0.77 10.47
CA ASP A 42 -3.90 0.17 9.30
C ASP A 42 -2.86 -0.07 8.18
N GLU A 43 -2.01 0.92 7.92
CA GLU A 43 -0.93 0.80 6.95
C GLU A 43 0.07 -0.30 7.33
N GLN A 44 0.49 -0.33 8.60
CA GLN A 44 1.40 -1.35 9.10
C GLN A 44 0.81 -2.75 8.97
N PHE A 45 -0.48 -2.92 9.27
CA PHE A 45 -1.17 -4.20 9.06
C PHE A 45 -1.18 -4.61 7.59
N LEU A 46 -1.46 -3.68 6.67
CA LEU A 46 -1.43 -3.97 5.23
C LEU A 46 -0.01 -4.29 4.75
N ALA A 47 1.01 -3.66 5.33
CA ALA A 47 2.42 -3.97 5.10
C ALA A 47 2.78 -5.39 5.56
N ASP A 48 2.26 -5.84 6.70
CA ASP A 48 2.45 -7.20 7.19
C ASP A 48 1.66 -8.22 6.33
N LEU A 49 0.43 -7.88 5.93
CA LEU A 49 -0.39 -8.74 5.09
C LEU A 49 0.23 -8.96 3.71
N VAL A 50 0.83 -7.94 3.11
CA VAL A 50 1.51 -8.11 1.81
C VAL A 50 2.79 -8.95 1.92
N ASP A 51 3.45 -8.93 3.08
CA ASP A 51 4.61 -9.78 3.36
C ASP A 51 4.22 -11.25 3.52
N VAL A 52 3.03 -11.53 4.08
CA VAL A 52 2.47 -12.89 4.07
C VAL A 52 2.16 -13.36 2.65
N LEU A 53 1.65 -12.47 1.78
CA LEU A 53 1.32 -12.82 0.39
C LEU A 53 2.55 -13.02 -0.51
N ILE A 54 3.57 -12.19 -0.33
CA ILE A 54 4.79 -12.20 -1.12
C ILE A 54 5.96 -12.16 -0.13
N PRO A 55 6.27 -13.28 0.54
CA PRO A 55 7.32 -13.31 1.54
C PRO A 55 8.69 -13.11 0.90
N LYS A 56 9.57 -12.46 1.65
CA LYS A 56 10.98 -12.36 1.28
C LYS A 56 11.61 -13.75 1.21
N THR A 57 12.34 -14.00 0.13
CA THR A 57 13.08 -15.25 -0.09
C THR A 57 14.48 -14.89 -0.60
N ASP A 58 14.93 -15.46 -1.73
CA ASP A 58 16.08 -14.97 -2.50
C ASP A 58 15.78 -13.63 -3.21
N THR A 59 14.50 -13.28 -3.30
CA THR A 59 14.02 -12.00 -3.84
C THR A 59 13.46 -11.10 -2.74
N PRO A 60 13.44 -9.76 -2.95
CA PRO A 60 12.72 -8.83 -2.09
C PRO A 60 11.25 -9.24 -1.93
N GLY A 61 10.75 -9.13 -0.69
CA GLY A 61 9.35 -9.40 -0.37
C GLY A 61 8.43 -8.25 -0.75
N GLY A 62 7.12 -8.44 -0.57
CA GLY A 62 6.11 -7.44 -0.86
C GLY A 62 6.25 -6.19 0.03
N LYS A 63 6.68 -6.37 1.28
CA LYS A 63 6.97 -5.25 2.18
C LYS A 63 8.22 -4.48 1.77
N ASP A 64 9.29 -5.18 1.39
CA ASP A 64 10.55 -4.56 0.91
C ASP A 64 10.30 -3.66 -0.32
N LEU A 65 9.34 -4.02 -1.16
CA LEU A 65 8.96 -3.29 -2.36
C LEU A 65 7.81 -2.28 -2.14
N ASN A 66 7.42 -2.03 -0.89
CA ASN A 66 6.34 -1.11 -0.52
C ASN A 66 5.01 -1.37 -1.26
N LEU A 67 4.70 -2.65 -1.54
CA LEU A 67 3.53 -3.00 -2.33
C LEU A 67 2.23 -2.61 -1.66
N HIS A 68 2.16 -2.62 -0.33
CA HIS A 68 1.00 -2.15 0.43
C HIS A 68 0.65 -0.68 0.10
N LEU A 69 1.65 0.20 -0.01
CA LEU A 69 1.46 1.59 -0.42
C LEU A 69 0.93 1.69 -1.85
N PHE A 70 1.48 0.89 -2.77
CA PHE A 70 0.99 0.80 -4.15
C PHE A 70 -0.47 0.36 -4.20
N VAL A 71 -0.84 -0.69 -3.46
CA VAL A 71 -2.22 -1.18 -3.42
C VAL A 71 -3.17 -0.09 -2.94
N ILE A 72 -2.89 0.53 -1.80
CA ILE A 72 -3.75 1.56 -1.22
C ILE A 72 -3.89 2.74 -2.19
N LYS A 73 -2.79 3.16 -2.82
CA LYS A 73 -2.81 4.25 -3.81
C LYS A 73 -3.67 3.91 -5.03
N MET A 74 -3.55 2.69 -5.54
CA MET A 74 -4.37 2.21 -6.66
C MET A 74 -5.85 2.12 -6.29
N VAL A 75 -6.18 1.71 -5.07
CA VAL A 75 -7.58 1.71 -4.61
C VAL A 75 -8.10 3.14 -4.49
N ASP A 76 -7.32 4.06 -3.90
CA ASP A 76 -7.69 5.46 -3.74
C ASP A 76 -7.94 6.17 -5.09
N ASP A 77 -7.05 5.98 -6.05
CA ASP A 77 -7.10 6.71 -7.33
C ASP A 77 -7.99 6.02 -8.37
N CYS A 78 -7.98 4.68 -8.46
CA CYS A 78 -8.50 3.96 -9.63
C CYS A 78 -9.75 3.10 -9.39
N GLU A 79 -10.11 2.76 -8.16
CA GLU A 79 -11.33 1.97 -7.89
C GLU A 79 -12.60 2.83 -7.89
N SER A 80 -13.74 2.18 -8.18
CA SER A 80 -15.04 2.83 -8.08
C SER A 80 -15.36 3.18 -6.62
N PRO A 81 -16.16 4.21 -6.33
CA PRO A 81 -16.56 4.55 -4.96
C PRO A 81 -17.18 3.36 -4.21
N GLU A 82 -17.97 2.53 -4.90
CA GLU A 82 -18.55 1.30 -4.34
C GLU A 82 -17.46 0.29 -3.93
N ASN A 83 -16.45 0.07 -4.77
CA ASN A 83 -15.34 -0.83 -4.45
C ASN A 83 -14.45 -0.28 -3.34
N GLN A 84 -14.26 1.05 -3.27
CA GLN A 84 -13.52 1.69 -2.18
C GLN A 84 -14.20 1.46 -0.83
N GLU A 85 -15.53 1.60 -0.77
CA GLU A 85 -16.31 1.33 0.44
C GLU A 85 -16.23 -0.15 0.85
N LYS A 86 -16.44 -1.07 -0.11
CA LYS A 86 -16.31 -2.52 0.14
C LYS A 86 -14.90 -2.90 0.58
N PHE A 87 -13.88 -2.28 0.00
CA PHE A 87 -12.49 -2.51 0.39
C PHE A 87 -12.25 -2.12 1.85
N VAL A 88 -12.68 -0.92 2.27
CA VAL A 88 -12.51 -0.46 3.66
C VAL A 88 -13.36 -1.26 4.64
N SER A 89 -14.61 -1.60 4.28
CA SER A 89 -15.50 -2.45 5.08
C SER A 89 -14.90 -3.84 5.29
N GLY A 90 -14.49 -4.48 4.18
CA GLY A 90 -13.88 -5.81 4.17
C GLY A 90 -12.57 -5.85 4.95
N PHE A 91 -11.70 -4.85 4.76
CA PHE A 91 -10.47 -4.68 5.53
C PHE A 91 -10.74 -4.65 7.04
N ASN A 92 -11.68 -3.80 7.47
CA ASN A 92 -11.99 -3.61 8.88
C ASN A 92 -12.59 -4.86 9.56
N LYS A 93 -13.35 -5.66 8.81
CA LYS A 93 -13.87 -6.95 9.29
C LYS A 93 -12.75 -7.99 9.35
N LEU A 94 -11.99 -8.12 8.27
CA LEU A 94 -10.99 -9.18 8.10
C LEU A 94 -9.81 -9.00 9.06
N ARG A 95 -9.32 -7.78 9.28
CA ARG A 95 -8.18 -7.52 10.18
C ARG A 95 -8.40 -7.95 11.62
N LYS A 96 -9.66 -7.95 12.08
CA LYS A 96 -10.03 -8.43 13.44
C LYS A 96 -10.01 -9.95 13.55
N GLN A 97 -10.04 -10.64 12.43
CA GLN A 97 -10.14 -12.09 12.35
C GLN A 97 -8.80 -12.75 12.01
N LEU A 98 -7.86 -12.02 11.40
CA LEU A 98 -6.57 -12.57 10.99
C LEU A 98 -5.52 -12.42 12.09
N ASN A 99 -4.74 -13.47 12.29
CA ASN A 99 -3.52 -13.44 13.10
C ASN A 99 -2.32 -13.67 12.19
N LEU A 100 -1.69 -12.58 11.74
CA LEU A 100 -0.60 -12.62 10.76
C LEU A 100 0.68 -13.29 11.29
N ALA A 101 0.79 -13.57 12.59
CA ALA A 101 1.92 -14.31 13.16
C ALA A 101 1.97 -15.78 12.72
N ASN A 102 0.83 -16.35 12.31
CA ASN A 102 0.74 -17.75 11.87
C ASN A 102 0.35 -17.82 10.38
N GLY A 103 1.37 -17.91 9.51
CA GLY A 103 1.18 -17.91 8.06
C GLY A 103 0.22 -18.98 7.56
N LYS A 104 0.33 -20.23 8.05
CA LYS A 104 -0.55 -21.34 7.62
C LYS A 104 -2.01 -21.12 8.02
N GLU A 105 -2.25 -20.60 9.21
CA GLU A 105 -3.61 -20.30 9.67
C GLU A 105 -4.21 -19.14 8.85
N THR A 106 -3.40 -18.12 8.60
CA THR A 106 -3.77 -16.96 7.76
C THR A 106 -4.13 -17.41 6.35
N GLU A 107 -3.29 -18.20 5.71
CA GLU A 107 -3.54 -18.77 4.37
C GLU A 107 -4.84 -19.56 4.31
N ASN A 108 -5.06 -20.47 5.27
CA ASN A 108 -6.29 -21.25 5.34
C ASN A 108 -7.52 -20.36 5.51
N LYS A 109 -7.42 -19.31 6.33
CA LYS A 109 -8.54 -18.39 6.55
C LYS A 109 -8.85 -17.55 5.32
N LEU A 110 -7.82 -17.08 4.61
CA LEU A 110 -7.95 -16.34 3.37
C LEU A 110 -8.49 -17.21 2.21
N ALA A 111 -8.11 -18.49 2.18
CA ALA A 111 -8.62 -19.45 1.19
C ALA A 111 -10.11 -19.78 1.40
N ASN A 112 -10.57 -19.80 2.65
CA ASN A 112 -11.94 -20.19 3.03
C ASN A 112 -12.91 -18.99 3.19
N LEU A 113 -12.56 -17.81 2.67
CA LEU A 113 -13.48 -16.67 2.64
C LEU A 113 -14.70 -17.00 1.77
N SER A 114 -15.90 -16.76 2.31
CA SER A 114 -17.15 -17.02 1.60
C SER A 114 -17.35 -16.07 0.43
N ASP A 115 -17.90 -16.63 -0.66
CA ASP A 115 -18.21 -15.87 -1.87
C ASP A 115 -19.25 -14.78 -1.58
N LYS A 116 -19.06 -13.59 -2.18
CA LYS A 116 -19.90 -12.38 -2.04
C LYS A 116 -19.80 -11.62 -0.71
N THR A 117 -18.76 -11.81 0.07
CA THR A 117 -18.48 -10.99 1.26
C THR A 117 -17.58 -9.79 0.93
N ASP A 118 -17.72 -8.69 1.69
CA ASP A 118 -16.82 -7.53 1.58
C ASP A 118 -15.37 -7.95 1.88
N GLU A 119 -15.16 -8.88 2.81
CA GLU A 119 -13.87 -9.47 3.15
C GLU A 119 -13.21 -10.13 1.94
N LYS A 120 -13.99 -10.89 1.15
CA LYS A 120 -13.52 -11.50 -0.09
C LYS A 120 -13.18 -10.43 -1.13
N THR A 121 -14.05 -9.44 -1.32
CA THR A 121 -13.80 -8.33 -2.26
C THR A 121 -12.55 -7.56 -1.88
N PHE A 122 -12.37 -7.21 -0.61
CA PHE A 122 -11.15 -6.59 -0.10
C PHE A 122 -9.92 -7.44 -0.45
N PHE A 123 -9.96 -8.74 -0.11
CA PHE A 123 -8.81 -9.61 -0.31
C PHE A 123 -8.46 -9.82 -1.78
N GLU A 124 -9.45 -9.95 -2.66
CA GLU A 124 -9.25 -10.10 -4.10
C GLU A 124 -8.63 -8.85 -4.72
N ILE A 125 -9.16 -7.67 -4.39
CA ILE A 125 -8.59 -6.38 -4.83
C ILE A 125 -7.16 -6.27 -4.29
N PHE A 126 -6.96 -6.49 -3.00
CA PHE A 126 -5.65 -6.37 -2.35
C PHE A 126 -4.61 -7.29 -3.00
N LYS A 127 -4.94 -8.58 -3.14
CA LYS A 127 -4.08 -9.59 -3.75
C LYS A 127 -3.78 -9.26 -5.21
N SER A 128 -4.80 -8.93 -6.00
CA SER A 128 -4.64 -8.59 -7.41
C SER A 128 -3.71 -7.39 -7.61
N ARG A 129 -3.92 -6.32 -6.84
CA ARG A 129 -3.08 -5.12 -6.88
C ARG A 129 -1.67 -5.39 -6.35
N ALA A 130 -1.49 -6.21 -5.33
CA ALA A 130 -0.16 -6.59 -4.83
C ALA A 130 0.64 -7.35 -5.90
N ILE A 131 0.00 -8.33 -6.56
CA ILE A 131 0.62 -9.08 -7.67
C ILE A 131 0.95 -8.12 -8.82
N GLN A 132 0.02 -7.25 -9.20
CA GLN A 132 0.25 -6.24 -10.24
C GLN A 132 1.46 -5.36 -9.90
N GLY A 133 1.54 -4.86 -8.67
CA GLY A 133 2.65 -4.03 -8.19
C GLY A 133 3.98 -4.79 -8.21
N TYR A 134 3.98 -6.04 -7.76
CA TYR A 134 5.18 -6.90 -7.80
C TYR A 134 5.68 -7.09 -9.23
N MET A 135 4.80 -7.49 -10.14
CA MET A 135 5.15 -7.78 -11.54
C MET A 135 5.65 -6.55 -12.31
N ASN A 136 5.23 -5.34 -11.91
CA ASN A 136 5.65 -4.07 -12.50
C ASN A 136 6.72 -3.34 -11.66
N SER A 137 7.26 -3.97 -10.61
CA SER A 137 8.32 -3.37 -9.81
C SER A 137 9.62 -3.32 -10.60
N GLU A 138 10.44 -2.30 -10.34
CA GLU A 138 11.76 -2.16 -10.99
C GLU A 138 12.60 -3.42 -10.83
N TYR A 139 12.63 -3.99 -9.62
CA TYR A 139 13.39 -5.21 -9.33
C TYR A 139 12.94 -6.38 -10.22
N VAL A 140 11.64 -6.66 -10.29
CA VAL A 140 11.10 -7.79 -11.05
C VAL A 140 11.29 -7.57 -12.55
N MET A 141 11.04 -6.36 -13.04
CA MET A 141 11.23 -6.01 -14.45
C MET A 141 12.69 -6.15 -14.89
N LYS A 142 13.66 -5.72 -14.06
CA LYS A 142 15.08 -5.82 -14.38
C LYS A 142 15.64 -7.24 -14.23
N ASN A 143 15.32 -7.93 -13.13
CA ASN A 143 16.03 -9.15 -12.74
C ASN A 143 15.30 -10.46 -13.09
N LYS A 144 13.97 -10.44 -13.24
CA LYS A 144 13.17 -11.66 -13.48
C LYS A 144 12.55 -11.68 -14.87
N VAL A 145 11.88 -10.58 -15.27
CA VAL A 145 11.28 -10.46 -16.61
C VAL A 145 12.33 -10.15 -17.68
N ILE A 146 13.46 -9.53 -17.29
CA ILE A 146 14.51 -9.06 -18.20
C ILE A 146 13.88 -8.15 -19.26
N TYR A 147 13.14 -7.14 -18.79
CA TYR A 147 12.40 -6.23 -19.64
C TYR A 147 13.35 -5.46 -20.57
N LYS A 148 13.04 -5.48 -21.87
CA LYS A 148 13.73 -4.70 -22.89
C LYS A 148 12.79 -3.63 -23.41
N LEU A 149 13.09 -2.36 -23.08
CA LEU A 149 12.28 -1.21 -23.52
C LEU A 149 12.19 -1.12 -25.05
N ILE A 150 13.30 -1.40 -25.73
CA ILE A 150 13.35 -1.51 -27.18
C ILE A 150 13.46 -2.99 -27.52
N PRO A 151 12.43 -3.58 -28.16
CA PRO A 151 12.52 -4.93 -28.69
C PRO A 151 13.71 -5.01 -29.64
N GLY A 152 14.59 -5.99 -29.43
CA GLY A 152 15.69 -6.24 -30.35
C GLY A 152 15.20 -6.61 -31.75
N PRO A 153 16.10 -6.70 -32.74
CA PRO A 153 15.74 -7.15 -34.08
C PRO A 153 15.04 -8.51 -34.03
N TYR A 154 14.05 -8.71 -34.90
CA TYR A 154 13.31 -9.97 -34.99
C TYR A 154 14.25 -11.14 -35.25
N ASN A 155 14.20 -12.16 -34.40
CA ASN A 155 14.94 -13.40 -34.56
C ASN A 155 13.96 -14.56 -34.73
N GLY A 156 13.72 -14.96 -35.98
CA GLY A 156 12.82 -16.07 -36.31
C GLY A 156 13.36 -17.45 -35.96
N ALA A 157 14.61 -17.57 -35.49
CA ALA A 157 15.26 -18.83 -35.13
C ALA A 157 15.40 -19.00 -33.60
N VAL A 158 14.57 -18.34 -32.80
CA VAL A 158 14.55 -18.54 -31.35
C VAL A 158 13.98 -19.93 -31.04
N LYS A 159 14.77 -20.78 -30.39
CA LYS A 159 14.28 -22.04 -29.84
C LYS A 159 13.28 -21.74 -28.73
N ILE A 160 12.05 -22.20 -28.91
CA ILE A 160 11.04 -22.18 -27.85
C ILE A 160 11.30 -23.42 -26.99
N ASN A 161 11.79 -23.22 -25.77
CA ASN A 161 11.88 -24.31 -24.80
C ASN A 161 10.47 -24.54 -24.26
N GLY A 162 9.89 -25.68 -24.64
CA GLY A 162 8.62 -26.20 -24.10
C GLY A 162 8.84 -26.99 -22.82
#